data_AF-A0A6G3WL25-F1
#
_entry.id   AF-A0A6G3WL25-F1
#
_cell.length_a   1.000
_cell.length_b   1.000
_cell.length_c   1.000
_cell.angle_alpha   90.00
_cell.angle_beta   90.00
_cell.angle_gamma   90.00
#
_symmetry.space_group_name_H-M   'P 1'
#
loop_
_entity.id
_entity.type
_entity.pdbx_description
1 polymer ?
#
loop_
_entity_poly.entity_id
_entity_poly.type
_entity_poly.pdbx_seq_one_letter_code
_entity_poly.pdbx_strand_id
1 'polypeptide(L)'
;KFALTKSAEQIDAFDDVDIITGYGDDTGELLKTISKDPLLSKIPAVERGSVYLLPGTSPLATAANPTPLSIGYVLDDYAAALAEAADKVK
;
A
#
# COMPACT_ATOMS: atom_id res chain seq x y z
N LYS A 1 16.78 -11.35 -7.73
CA LYS A 1 16.36 -9.94 -7.85
C LYS A 1 14.94 -9.87 -7.29
N PHE A 2 14.69 -9.08 -6.23
CA PHE A 2 13.41 -9.06 -5.50
C PHE A 2 12.51 -7.89 -5.93
N ALA A 3 12.50 -7.56 -7.22
CA ALA A 3 11.66 -6.51 -7.79
C ALA A 3 11.26 -6.89 -9.22
N LEU A 4 10.02 -6.59 -9.58
CA LEU A 4 9.42 -6.83 -10.89
C LEU A 4 8.66 -5.56 -11.31
N THR A 5 8.68 -5.26 -12.62
CA THR A 5 7.77 -4.28 -13.23
C THR A 5 6.67 -5.05 -13.96
N LYS A 6 5.41 -4.67 -13.74
CA LYS A 6 4.25 -5.36 -14.33
C LYS A 6 3.35 -4.39 -15.10
N SER A 7 2.77 -4.85 -16.21
CA SER A 7 1.83 -4.05 -17.00
C SER A 7 0.51 -3.86 -16.25
N ALA A 8 -0.09 -2.67 -16.36
CA ALA A 8 -1.43 -2.40 -15.84
C ALA A 8 -2.53 -3.20 -16.57
N GLU A 9 -2.22 -3.86 -17.69
CA GLU A 9 -3.15 -4.77 -18.37
C GLU A 9 -3.17 -6.18 -17.72
N GLN A 10 -2.23 -6.46 -16.80
CA GLN A 10 -2.10 -7.75 -16.11
C GLN A 10 -2.50 -7.62 -14.62
N ILE A 11 -3.61 -6.95 -14.36
CA ILE A 11 -4.15 -6.72 -13.01
C ILE A 11 -4.62 -8.00 -12.32
N ASP A 12 -5.01 -9.01 -13.11
CA ASP A 12 -5.41 -10.34 -12.69
C ASP A 12 -4.30 -11.07 -11.92
N ALA A 13 -3.04 -10.71 -12.16
CA ALA A 13 -1.90 -11.22 -11.40
C ALA A 13 -1.91 -10.79 -9.92
N PHE A 14 -2.83 -9.91 -9.50
CA PHE A 14 -2.96 -9.42 -8.13
C PHE A 14 -4.34 -9.75 -7.52
N ASP A 15 -5.12 -10.65 -8.12
CA ASP A 15 -6.45 -11.03 -7.64
C ASP A 15 -6.42 -11.68 -6.25
N ASP A 16 -5.31 -12.35 -5.90
CA ASP A 16 -5.07 -13.01 -4.62
C ASP A 16 -4.42 -12.11 -3.56
N VAL A 17 -4.17 -10.84 -3.87
CA VAL A 17 -3.54 -9.90 -2.94
C VAL A 17 -4.55 -9.38 -1.94
N ASP A 18 -4.27 -9.56 -0.65
CA ASP A 18 -5.07 -9.04 0.45
C ASP A 18 -4.81 -7.56 0.75
N ILE A 19 -3.56 -7.12 0.73
CA ILE A 19 -3.17 -5.75 1.06
C ILE A 19 -2.17 -5.24 0.04
N ILE A 20 -2.41 -4.05 -0.50
CA ILE A 20 -1.42 -3.31 -1.30
C ILE A 20 -0.79 -2.24 -0.41
N THR A 21 0.54 -2.20 -0.38
CA THR A 21 1.29 -1.13 0.26
C THR A 21 2.40 -0.59 -0.61
N GLY A 22 2.80 0.65 -0.36
CA GLY A 22 3.82 1.37 -1.11
C GLY A 22 3.88 2.82 -0.69
N TYR A 23 4.67 3.63 -1.39
CA TYR A 23 4.73 5.07 -1.10
C TYR A 23 3.54 5.81 -1.70
N GLY A 24 3.06 6.82 -0.97
CA GLY A 24 2.06 7.78 -1.44
C GLY A 24 2.50 9.21 -1.23
N ASP A 25 1.66 10.13 -1.71
CA ASP A 25 1.77 11.54 -1.36
C ASP A 25 1.04 11.85 -0.05
N ASP A 26 1.43 12.93 0.61
CA ASP A 26 0.88 13.34 1.91
C ASP A 26 -0.59 13.82 1.82
N THR A 27 -1.13 13.96 0.60
CA THR A 27 -2.51 14.45 0.35
C THR A 27 -3.48 13.32 -0.01
N GLY A 28 -3.00 12.08 -0.21
CA GLY A 28 -3.80 10.94 -0.65
C GLY A 28 -4.24 10.99 -2.12
N GLU A 29 -3.68 11.89 -2.93
CA GLU A 29 -4.05 12.04 -4.34
C GLU A 29 -3.70 10.81 -5.19
N LEU A 30 -2.61 10.11 -4.87
CA LEU A 30 -2.22 8.89 -5.55
C LEU A 30 -3.26 7.79 -5.32
N LEU A 31 -3.70 7.58 -4.07
CA LEU A 31 -4.73 6.58 -3.79
C LEU A 31 -6.03 6.92 -4.53
N LYS A 32 -6.44 8.19 -4.52
CA LYS A 32 -7.60 8.67 -5.27
C LYS A 32 -7.46 8.47 -6.77
N THR A 33 -6.25 8.60 -7.31
CA THR A 33 -5.95 8.38 -8.73
C THR A 33 -6.05 6.90 -9.07
N ILE A 34 -5.45 6.03 -8.27
CA ILE A 34 -5.51 4.56 -8.41
C ILE A 34 -6.97 4.07 -8.32
N SER A 35 -7.75 4.54 -7.35
CA SER A 35 -9.17 4.16 -7.20
C SER A 35 -10.07 4.64 -8.36
N LYS A 36 -9.62 5.63 -9.15
CA LYS A 36 -10.36 6.15 -10.32
C LYS A 36 -9.86 5.59 -11.65
N ASP A 37 -8.69 4.94 -11.65
CA ASP A 37 -8.11 4.37 -12.85
C ASP A 37 -8.97 3.20 -13.35
N PRO A 38 -9.31 3.13 -14.66
CA PRO A 38 -10.23 2.11 -15.18
C PRO A 38 -9.71 0.68 -15.06
N LEU A 39 -8.40 0.47 -14.93
CA LEU A 39 -7.78 -0.84 -14.77
C LEU A 39 -7.43 -1.09 -13.31
N LEU A 40 -6.68 -0.19 -12.66
CA LEU A 40 -6.19 -0.43 -11.30
C LEU A 40 -7.31 -0.49 -10.26
N SER A 41 -8.42 0.23 -10.49
CA SER A 41 -9.61 0.14 -9.63
C SER A 41 -10.27 -1.24 -9.63
N LYS A 42 -9.93 -2.11 -10.59
CA LYS A 42 -10.45 -3.48 -10.70
C LYS A 42 -9.63 -4.50 -9.94
N ILE A 43 -8.45 -4.13 -9.43
CA ILE A 43 -7.71 -5.01 -8.51
C ILE A 43 -8.53 -5.14 -7.23
N PRO A 44 -8.85 -6.37 -6.75
CA PRO A 44 -9.74 -6.56 -5.60
C PRO A 44 -9.34 -5.77 -4.35
N ALA A 45 -8.03 -5.66 -4.07
CA ALA A 45 -7.51 -4.86 -2.95
C ALA A 45 -7.80 -3.36 -3.08
N VAL A 46 -7.71 -2.80 -4.30
CA VAL A 46 -8.04 -1.41 -4.57
C VAL A 46 -9.54 -1.19 -4.47
N GLU A 47 -10.34 -2.08 -5.06
CA GLU A 47 -11.80 -1.98 -5.07
C GLU A 47 -12.39 -1.95 -3.66
N ARG A 48 -11.94 -2.84 -2.77
CA ARG A 48 -12.39 -2.85 -1.36
C ARG A 48 -11.67 -1.81 -0.48
N GLY A 49 -10.61 -1.20 -1.00
CA GLY A 49 -9.83 -0.19 -0.29
C GLY A 49 -8.88 -0.73 0.78
N SER A 50 -8.44 -1.99 0.68
CA SER A 50 -7.38 -2.59 1.52
C SER A 50 -6.00 -2.17 1.00
N VAL A 51 -5.80 -0.86 0.89
CA VAL A 51 -4.57 -0.23 0.42
C VAL A 51 -4.08 0.73 1.50
N TYR A 52 -2.81 0.63 1.86
CA TYR A 52 -2.15 1.57 2.74
C TYR A 52 -0.89 2.13 2.08
N LEU A 53 -0.89 3.45 1.82
CA LEU A 53 0.25 4.13 1.23
C LEU A 53 0.99 4.94 2.30
N LEU A 54 2.28 4.70 2.45
CA LEU A 54 3.12 5.41 3.40
C LEU A 54 3.24 6.90 2.99
N PRO A 55 3.03 7.87 3.90
CA PRO A 55 3.12 9.29 3.58
C PRO A 55 4.58 9.67 3.29
N GLY A 56 4.86 10.07 2.05
CA GLY A 56 6.22 10.08 1.47
C GLY A 56 7.28 10.86 2.23
N THR A 57 6.92 11.89 3.00
CA THR A 57 7.91 12.71 3.75
C THR A 57 7.94 12.45 5.26
N SER A 58 7.07 11.58 5.76
CA SER A 58 6.94 11.29 7.19
C SER A 58 8.01 10.31 7.71
N PRO A 59 8.35 10.32 9.02
CA PRO A 59 9.17 9.27 9.63
C PRO A 59 8.61 7.86 9.39
N LEU A 60 7.29 7.72 9.28
CA LEU A 60 6.62 6.45 9.03
C LEU A 60 7.01 5.84 7.68
N ALA A 61 7.36 6.64 6.66
CA ALA A 61 7.86 6.14 5.37
C ALA A 61 9.16 5.33 5.47
N THR A 62 9.92 5.48 6.57
CA THR A 62 11.10 4.65 6.84
C THR A 62 10.77 3.20 7.15
N ALA A 63 9.51 2.87 7.44
CA ALA A 63 9.06 1.49 7.68
C ALA A 63 9.26 0.58 6.45
N ALA A 64 9.27 1.14 5.24
CA ALA A 64 9.55 0.40 4.00
C ALA A 64 11.04 0.01 3.85
N ASN A 65 11.96 0.67 4.55
CA ASN A 65 13.39 0.35 4.57
C ASN A 65 13.92 0.40 6.02
N PRO A 66 13.54 -0.59 6.86
CA PRO A 66 13.76 -0.51 8.29
C PRO A 66 15.26 -0.59 8.68
N THR A 67 15.60 0.08 9.78
CA THR A 67 16.88 -0.02 10.48
C THR A 67 16.64 -0.47 11.92
N PRO A 68 17.64 -1.02 12.63
CA PRO A 68 17.46 -1.38 14.04
C PRO A 68 16.93 -0.23 14.92
N LEU A 69 17.28 1.01 14.60
CA LEU A 69 16.81 2.19 15.32
C LEU A 69 15.39 2.61 14.91
N SER A 70 15.02 2.46 13.63
CA SER A 70 13.70 2.90 13.17
C SER A 70 12.59 1.92 13.55
N ILE A 71 12.87 0.62 13.65
CA ILE A 71 11.85 -0.40 13.98
C ILE A 71 11.10 -0.04 15.26
N GLY A 72 11.81 0.18 16.38
CA GLY A 72 11.15 0.52 17.65
C GLY A 72 10.40 1.84 17.63
N TYR A 73 10.68 2.72 16.67
CA TYR A 73 10.04 4.03 16.54
C TYR A 73 8.77 3.99 15.68
N VAL A 74 8.70 3.14 14.65
CA VAL A 74 7.59 3.14 13.66
C VAL A 74 6.77 1.86 13.64
N LEU A 75 7.17 0.81 14.37
CA LEU A 75 6.54 -0.51 14.27
C LEU A 75 5.06 -0.48 14.65
N ASP A 76 4.71 0.11 15.79
CA ASP A 76 3.33 0.09 16.29
C ASP A 76 2.39 0.85 15.34
N ASP A 77 2.80 2.04 14.89
CA ASP A 77 2.03 2.85 13.94
C ASP A 77 1.87 2.14 12.58
N TYR A 78 2.94 1.51 12.09
CA TYR A 78 2.88 0.82 10.80
C TYR A 78 2.05 -0.47 10.88
N ALA A 79 2.18 -1.23 11.96
CA ALA A 79 1.39 -2.44 12.19
C ALA A 79 -0.10 -2.10 12.33
N ALA A 80 -0.44 -1.04 13.06
CA ALA A 80 -1.82 -0.55 13.17
C ALA A 80 -2.38 -0.12 11.80
N ALA A 81 -1.61 0.62 11.02
CA ALA A 81 -2.02 1.04 9.67
C ALA A 81 -2.26 -0.14 8.71
N LEU A 82 -1.40 -1.16 8.75
CA LEU A 82 -1.60 -2.38 7.97
C LEU A 82 -2.79 -3.19 8.48
N ALA A 83 -3.04 -3.22 9.79
CA ALA A 83 -4.22 -3.88 10.37
C ALA A 83 -5.52 -3.21 9.90
N GLU A 84 -5.59 -1.87 9.85
CA GLU A 84 -6.76 -1.16 9.32
C GLU A 84 -7.02 -1.49 7.83
N ALA A 85 -5.97 -1.71 7.04
CA ALA A 85 -6.11 -2.18 5.67
C ALA A 85 -6.57 -3.65 5.63
N ALA A 86 -6.04 -4.49 6.51
CA ALA A 86 -6.41 -5.89 6.66
C ALA A 86 -7.87 -6.09 7.06
N ASP A 87 -8.43 -5.24 7.93
CA ASP A 87 -9.83 -5.29 8.38
C ASP A 87 -10.84 -5.11 7.24
N LYS A 88 -10.39 -4.60 6.09
CA LYS A 88 -11.21 -4.45 4.87
C LYS A 88 -11.19 -5.70 4.00
N VAL A 89 -10.33 -6.67 4.28
CA VAL A 89 -10.30 -7.99 3.64
C VAL A 89 -11.42 -8.81 4.28
N LYS A 90 -12.36 -9.28 3.46
CA LYS A 90 -13.51 -10.08 3.89
C LYS A 90 -13.49 -11.44 3.24
#